data_AF-A0A7W7XDW8-F1
#
_entry.id   AF-A0A7W7XDW8-F1
#
_cell.length_a   1.000
_cell.length_b   1.000
_cell.length_c   1.000
_cell.angle_alpha   90.00
_cell.angle_beta   90.00
_cell.angle_gamma   90.00
#
_symmetry.space_group_name_H-M   'P 1'
#
loop_
_entity.id
_entity.type
_entity.pdbx_description
1 polymer ?
#
loop_
_entity_poly.entity_id
_entity_poly.type
_entity_poly.pdbx_seq_one_letter_code
_entity_poly.pdbx_strand_id
1 'polypeptide(L)'
;MGITWRHRAVPAALLALLVATGCESGTPDAGSTPDARPGATAAPSASAAVARVCAEPAAGPAKAPAGAVTVDPGVVGDLAAKTEDSPPHTTFWLRPGRHRLDPGEYDQVLPKEGNAYLGAPGAVLDGARTNHYAFGGTARDVTIRYLTVQGFTAPQDEGVVNHDMADGWVIEHATIQHNSGAGLMAGARQRVRASCLRGNGQYGMNAYKTGDSIKGLVVEGNEITGNNTDDWERKQPGCGCTGGIKFWAVDGADIRGNWVHDNRGTGLWADNNNNDFLFEDNVLEANDGAALMYETSYNAVVRNNTIRRNNWVEGRAAAKDGDDFPYATVYVSEAGGEPRIPARTDRIEIYGNVLEDNWSGITLWENADRFCNSPANTSTGYCTLLVKGTKRCAQPGIATAPLYADCRWKTQRVDIHGNRFVLDKSVLGCTVLCDRMAVLSNEGTSPDWSPYKGDRVAQAITLRQDNRWHDNVYVGPWTFVAHDAGRTLGSGQWQGTPYGQDAGSTFRTQDGG
;
A
#
# COMPACT_ATOMS: atom_id res chain seq x y z
N MET A 1 -20.14 -8.49 41.99
CA MET A 1 -21.20 -7.56 42.45
C MET A 1 -22.01 -7.14 41.23
N GLY A 2 -23.35 -7.11 41.32
CA GLY A 2 -24.25 -6.98 40.16
C GLY A 2 -24.84 -5.58 39.96
N ILE A 3 -26.04 -5.53 39.33
CA ILE A 3 -26.83 -4.38 38.80
C ILE A 3 -26.65 -4.25 37.27
N THR A 4 -27.33 -5.03 36.43
CA THR A 4 -28.75 -5.10 36.01
C THR A 4 -29.13 -4.24 34.79
N TRP A 5 -29.72 -4.90 33.80
CA TRP A 5 -30.24 -4.32 32.55
C TRP A 5 -31.55 -3.52 32.75
N ARG A 6 -31.86 -2.62 31.81
CA ARG A 6 -33.24 -2.26 31.45
C ARG A 6 -33.43 -2.14 29.93
N HIS A 7 -34.25 -3.02 29.38
CA HIS A 7 -34.88 -2.84 28.07
C HIS A 7 -36.00 -1.79 28.14
N ARG A 8 -36.29 -1.13 27.02
CA ARG A 8 -37.65 -0.73 26.61
C ARG A 8 -37.80 -0.89 25.10
N ALA A 9 -38.99 -1.28 24.66
CA ALA A 9 -39.30 -1.53 23.26
C ALA A 9 -40.75 -1.14 22.93
N VAL A 10 -40.96 -0.56 21.73
CA VAL A 10 -42.22 -0.39 20.96
C VAL A 10 -43.38 0.41 21.65
N PRO A 11 -44.44 0.90 20.95
CA PRO A 11 -45.21 0.32 19.83
C PRO A 11 -45.28 1.17 18.54
N ALA A 12 -46.02 0.67 17.55
CA ALA A 12 -46.14 1.18 16.18
C ALA A 12 -47.58 1.61 15.79
N ALA A 13 -47.71 2.41 14.71
CA ALA A 13 -48.88 2.53 13.81
C ALA A 13 -48.38 3.21 12.50
N LEU A 14 -48.68 2.82 11.24
CA LEU A 14 -49.86 2.33 10.47
C LEU A 14 -50.69 3.43 9.75
N LEU A 15 -51.14 3.09 8.53
CA LEU A 15 -51.88 3.87 7.50
C LEU A 15 -51.09 4.93 6.68
N ALA A 16 -51.44 5.26 5.42
CA ALA A 16 -52.15 4.53 4.35
C ALA A 16 -52.03 5.25 2.96
N LEU A 17 -51.77 4.47 1.92
CA LEU A 17 -52.34 4.48 0.54
C LEU A 17 -53.00 5.74 -0.07
N LEU A 18 -52.59 6.06 -1.31
CA LEU A 18 -53.47 6.54 -2.40
C LEU A 18 -52.87 6.19 -3.78
N VAL A 19 -53.72 6.01 -4.80
CA VAL A 19 -53.42 5.37 -6.10
C VAL A 19 -54.03 6.17 -7.25
N ALA A 20 -53.30 6.31 -8.37
CA ALA A 20 -53.82 6.51 -9.74
C ALA A 20 -52.70 6.15 -10.74
N THR A 21 -52.70 5.02 -11.45
CA THR A 21 -53.46 4.66 -12.68
C THR A 21 -53.19 5.55 -13.90
N GLY A 22 -52.63 4.94 -14.95
CA GLY A 22 -52.40 5.57 -16.25
C GLY A 22 -51.67 4.64 -17.22
N CYS A 23 -52.34 3.59 -17.70
CA CYS A 23 -51.88 2.80 -18.84
C CYS A 23 -52.58 3.28 -20.12
N GLU A 24 -51.85 3.43 -21.21
CA GLU A 24 -52.40 3.15 -22.54
C GLU A 24 -51.29 2.69 -23.49
N SER A 25 -51.66 1.86 -24.46
CA SER A 25 -50.75 0.97 -25.19
C SER A 25 -50.86 1.14 -26.71
N GLY A 26 -49.73 0.99 -27.40
CA GLY A 26 -49.65 0.93 -28.85
C GLY A 26 -48.42 0.14 -29.29
N THR A 27 -48.63 -0.91 -30.09
CA THR A 27 -47.60 -1.76 -30.71
C THR A 27 -47.81 -1.75 -32.24
N PRO A 28 -47.03 -2.51 -33.02
CA PRO A 28 -45.75 -2.08 -33.58
C PRO A 28 -45.80 -1.99 -35.12
N ASP A 29 -44.77 -1.44 -35.75
CA ASP A 29 -44.52 -1.74 -37.17
C ASP A 29 -43.03 -1.78 -37.53
N ALA A 30 -42.70 -2.50 -38.60
CA ALA A 30 -41.36 -3.05 -38.84
C ALA A 30 -40.57 -2.32 -39.95
N GLY A 31 -39.23 -2.34 -39.83
CA GLY A 31 -38.34 -2.27 -41.01
C GLY A 31 -37.04 -1.46 -40.86
N SER A 32 -35.92 -2.13 -41.21
CA SER A 32 -34.58 -1.61 -41.57
C SER A 32 -33.50 -1.43 -40.48
N THR A 33 -32.56 -2.39 -40.48
CA THR A 33 -31.12 -2.22 -40.18
C THR A 33 -30.39 -1.71 -41.45
N PRO A 34 -29.09 -1.27 -41.41
CA PRO A 34 -28.06 -1.57 -40.40
C PRO A 34 -27.14 -0.41 -39.95
N ASP A 35 -26.16 -0.78 -39.12
CA ASP A 35 -24.85 -0.14 -38.91
C ASP A 35 -24.75 1.30 -38.37
N ALA A 36 -24.49 1.38 -37.06
CA ALA A 36 -23.40 2.21 -36.52
C ALA A 36 -22.99 1.72 -35.11
N ARG A 37 -21.91 0.93 -35.01
CA ARG A 37 -21.19 0.79 -33.73
C ARG A 37 -20.54 2.14 -33.42
N PRO A 38 -20.72 2.74 -32.22
CA PRO A 38 -19.83 3.81 -31.77
C PRO A 38 -18.42 3.24 -31.73
N GLY A 39 -17.52 3.81 -32.53
CA GLY A 39 -16.14 3.36 -32.60
C GLY A 39 -15.46 3.49 -31.24
N ALA A 40 -14.60 2.53 -30.91
CA ALA A 40 -13.75 2.62 -29.73
C ALA A 40 -12.83 3.83 -29.89
N THR A 41 -13.17 4.94 -29.21
CA THR A 41 -12.26 6.08 -29.05
C THR A 41 -11.04 5.58 -28.29
N ALA A 42 -9.91 5.49 -28.97
CA ALA A 42 -8.63 5.25 -28.32
C ALA A 42 -8.43 6.31 -27.24
N ALA A 43 -8.34 5.89 -25.98
CA ALA A 43 -7.98 6.79 -24.90
C ALA A 43 -6.58 7.36 -25.22
N PRO A 44 -6.39 8.69 -25.18
CA PRO A 44 -5.05 9.25 -25.26
C PRO A 44 -4.22 8.70 -24.10
N SER A 45 -2.95 8.37 -24.35
CA SER A 45 -2.00 8.06 -23.28
C SER A 45 -1.81 9.30 -22.40
N ALA A 46 -2.63 9.43 -21.37
CA ALA A 46 -2.52 10.50 -20.40
C ALA A 46 -1.21 10.29 -19.64
N SER A 47 -0.21 11.15 -19.91
CA SER A 47 0.91 11.30 -18.99
C SER A 47 0.35 11.82 -17.67
N ALA A 48 0.12 10.93 -16.70
CA ALA A 48 -0.38 11.28 -15.39
C ALA A 48 0.48 12.40 -14.79
N ALA A 49 -0.17 13.44 -14.26
CA ALA A 49 0.52 14.57 -13.67
C ALA A 49 1.17 14.13 -12.35
N VAL A 50 2.46 13.84 -12.41
CA VAL A 50 3.25 13.42 -11.24
C VAL A 50 3.38 14.55 -10.21
N ALA A 51 3.24 14.22 -8.93
CA ALA A 51 3.46 15.13 -7.82
C ALA A 51 4.96 15.40 -7.62
N ARG A 52 5.53 16.40 -8.31
CA ARG A 52 6.97 16.74 -8.30
C ARG A 52 7.42 17.58 -7.08
N VAL A 53 7.02 17.17 -5.88
CA VAL A 53 7.20 17.95 -4.64
C VAL A 53 8.67 18.13 -4.26
N CYS A 54 9.55 17.16 -4.50
CA CYS A 54 10.95 17.21 -4.05
C CYS A 54 11.86 18.12 -4.89
N ALA A 55 11.43 18.46 -6.11
CA ALA A 55 12.15 19.39 -6.98
C ALA A 55 11.77 20.85 -6.68
N GLU A 56 10.47 21.10 -6.44
CA GLU A 56 9.90 22.43 -6.19
C GLU A 56 9.05 22.43 -4.90
N PRO A 57 9.68 22.28 -3.71
CA PRO A 57 8.95 22.25 -2.45
C PRO A 57 8.25 23.59 -2.20
N ALA A 58 6.99 23.53 -1.77
CA ALA A 58 6.18 24.73 -1.54
C ALA A 58 6.81 25.61 -0.44
N ALA A 59 6.89 26.91 -0.70
CA ALA A 59 7.46 27.87 0.24
C ALA A 59 6.45 28.21 1.37
N GLY A 60 6.92 28.17 2.61
CA GLY A 60 6.13 28.56 3.77
C GLY A 60 5.98 30.07 3.97
N PRO A 61 5.31 30.50 5.05
CA PRO A 61 5.07 31.92 5.31
C PRO A 61 6.39 32.67 5.54
N ALA A 62 6.65 33.69 4.73
CA ALA A 62 7.87 34.51 4.80
C ALA A 62 7.96 35.44 6.04
N LYS A 63 6.88 35.52 6.83
CA LYS A 63 6.81 36.23 8.12
C LYS A 63 6.07 35.35 9.12
N ALA A 64 6.40 35.49 10.41
CA ALA A 64 5.66 34.84 11.48
C ALA A 64 4.15 35.15 11.40
N PRO A 65 3.27 34.13 11.42
CA PRO A 65 1.85 34.33 11.65
C PRO A 65 1.58 35.04 12.98
N ALA A 66 0.46 35.74 13.09
CA ALA A 66 0.08 36.42 14.33
C ALA A 66 -0.02 35.43 15.49
N GLY A 67 0.66 35.73 16.60
CA GLY A 67 0.72 34.86 17.79
C GLY A 67 1.71 33.68 17.70
N ALA A 68 2.42 33.50 16.59
CA ALA A 68 3.40 32.43 16.48
C ALA A 68 4.69 32.73 17.26
N VAL A 69 5.19 31.74 18.01
CA VAL A 69 6.48 31.78 18.69
C VAL A 69 7.58 31.67 17.64
N THR A 70 8.45 32.69 17.55
CA THR A 70 9.54 32.72 16.58
C THR A 70 10.75 31.94 17.08
N VAL A 71 11.25 31.01 16.26
CA VAL A 71 12.41 30.16 16.56
C VAL A 71 13.64 30.67 15.80
N ASP A 72 14.77 30.79 16.49
CA ASP A 72 16.02 31.39 15.98
C ASP A 72 17.05 30.31 15.60
N PRO A 73 17.44 30.18 14.31
CA PRO A 73 18.45 29.20 13.88
C PRO A 73 19.87 29.53 14.39
N GLY A 74 20.12 30.74 14.91
CA GLY A 74 21.38 31.12 15.54
C GLY A 74 21.54 30.61 16.98
N VAL A 75 20.50 30.02 17.57
CA VAL A 75 20.50 29.49 18.93
C VAL A 75 20.27 27.98 18.87
N VAL A 76 21.26 27.22 19.32
CA VAL A 76 21.17 25.76 19.45
C VAL A 76 20.11 25.41 20.50
N GLY A 77 19.28 24.39 20.24
CA GLY A 77 18.23 23.94 21.16
C GLY A 77 16.96 24.81 21.19
N ASP A 78 16.95 25.98 20.55
CA ASP A 78 15.88 26.99 20.67
C ASP A 78 14.48 26.46 20.33
N LEU A 79 14.37 25.56 19.34
CA LEU A 79 13.10 24.91 18.99
C LEU A 79 12.59 24.00 20.11
N ALA A 80 13.48 23.20 20.72
CA ALA A 80 13.13 22.27 21.77
C ALA A 80 12.77 23.03 23.06
N ALA A 81 13.62 23.96 23.49
CA ALA A 81 13.39 24.80 24.66
C ALA A 81 12.08 25.59 24.56
N LYS A 82 11.81 26.26 23.42
CA LYS A 82 10.54 26.97 23.23
C LYS A 82 9.34 26.05 23.18
N THR A 83 9.49 24.81 22.71
CA THR A 83 8.42 23.81 22.77
C THR A 83 8.13 23.38 24.21
N GLU A 84 9.16 23.21 25.02
CA GLU A 84 9.04 22.91 26.45
C GLU A 84 8.41 24.06 27.24
N ASP A 85 8.79 25.30 26.98
CA ASP A 85 8.26 26.49 27.69
C ASP A 85 6.83 26.88 27.27
N SER A 86 6.41 26.56 26.05
CA SER A 86 5.11 27.01 25.51
C SER A 86 3.96 26.04 25.83
N PRO A 87 2.70 26.51 25.96
CA PRO A 87 1.55 25.63 26.19
C PRO A 87 1.22 24.75 24.95
N PRO A 88 0.33 23.74 25.11
CA PRO A 88 -0.31 23.07 23.97
C PRO A 88 -0.99 24.06 23.00
N HIS A 89 -1.23 23.62 21.77
CA HIS A 89 -1.75 24.44 20.67
C HIS A 89 -0.89 25.65 20.28
N THR A 90 0.41 25.64 20.62
CA THR A 90 1.33 26.71 20.21
C THR A 90 1.75 26.53 18.75
N THR A 91 1.71 27.62 17.99
CA THR A 91 2.33 27.69 16.66
C THR A 91 3.76 28.23 16.78
N PHE A 92 4.73 27.45 16.29
CA PHE A 92 6.12 27.83 16.16
C PHE A 92 6.42 28.18 14.70
N TRP A 93 7.07 29.32 14.49
CA TRP A 93 7.55 29.74 13.17
C TRP A 93 9.07 29.76 13.15
N LEU A 94 9.64 28.85 12.37
CA LEU A 94 11.08 28.67 12.24
C LEU A 94 11.61 29.65 11.20
N ARG A 95 12.43 30.62 11.61
CA ARG A 95 13.03 31.62 10.69
C ARG A 95 13.86 30.92 9.58
N PRO A 96 14.08 31.57 8.43
CA PRO A 96 14.97 31.05 7.39
C PRO A 96 16.36 30.74 7.96
N GLY A 97 16.90 29.57 7.64
CA GLY A 97 18.19 29.09 8.16
C GLY A 97 18.13 27.67 8.71
N ARG A 98 19.28 27.20 9.21
CA ARG A 98 19.45 25.84 9.73
C ARG A 98 19.35 25.85 11.26
N HIS A 99 18.29 25.26 11.77
CA HIS A 99 18.01 25.06 13.19
C HIS A 99 18.71 23.79 13.66
N ARG A 100 19.30 23.85 14.86
CA ARG A 100 20.01 22.74 15.51
C ARG A 100 19.36 22.41 16.84
N LEU A 101 19.31 21.13 17.17
CA LEU A 101 19.03 20.64 18.51
C LEU A 101 20.34 20.62 19.31
N ASP A 102 20.25 20.40 20.61
CA ASP A 102 21.42 20.11 21.44
C ASP A 102 22.14 18.83 20.97
N PRO A 103 23.45 18.68 21.23
CA PRO A 103 24.29 17.67 20.58
C PRO A 103 24.21 16.27 21.21
N GLY A 104 23.14 15.93 21.91
CA GLY A 104 22.86 14.60 22.45
C GLY A 104 22.09 13.69 21.49
N GLU A 105 22.38 12.39 21.55
CA GLU A 105 21.80 11.32 20.73
C GLU A 105 20.24 11.32 20.76
N TYR A 106 19.66 11.65 21.91
CA TYR A 106 18.20 11.68 22.17
C TYR A 106 17.60 13.08 22.28
N ASP A 107 18.40 14.14 22.10
CA ASP A 107 17.90 15.51 22.08
C ASP A 107 17.02 15.69 20.83
N GLN A 108 15.77 16.08 21.07
CA GLN A 108 14.70 16.10 20.06
C GLN A 108 13.62 17.11 20.46
N VAL A 109 12.74 17.46 19.53
CA VAL A 109 11.53 18.20 19.88
C VAL A 109 10.50 17.24 20.47
N LEU A 110 9.94 17.58 21.63
CA LEU A 110 8.83 16.87 22.27
C LEU A 110 7.58 17.75 22.21
N PRO A 111 6.71 17.63 21.18
CA PRO A 111 5.53 18.46 21.04
C PRO A 111 4.52 18.26 22.16
N LYS A 112 3.59 19.20 22.25
CA LYS A 112 2.37 19.13 23.04
C LYS A 112 1.17 19.06 22.09
N GLU A 113 0.01 18.64 22.62
CA GLU A 113 -1.21 18.43 21.84
C GLU A 113 -1.53 19.66 20.96
N GLY A 114 -1.78 19.44 19.66
CA GLY A 114 -2.12 20.48 18.71
C GLY A 114 -1.02 21.50 18.38
N ASN A 115 0.23 21.31 18.81
CA ASN A 115 1.33 22.19 18.40
C ASN A 115 1.53 22.20 16.88
N ALA A 116 1.91 23.34 16.31
CA ALA A 116 2.16 23.49 14.89
C ALA A 116 3.57 24.04 14.62
N TYR A 117 4.33 23.39 13.75
CA TYR A 117 5.69 23.77 13.37
C TYR A 117 5.71 24.21 11.91
N LEU A 118 5.93 25.50 11.68
CA LEU A 118 5.87 26.14 10.36
C LEU A 118 7.27 26.61 9.95
N GLY A 119 7.81 26.03 8.88
CA GLY A 119 9.03 26.53 8.25
C GLY A 119 8.77 27.84 7.50
N ALA A 120 9.62 28.84 7.70
CA ALA A 120 9.79 29.91 6.73
C ALA A 120 10.48 29.37 5.45
N PRO A 121 10.47 30.11 4.32
CA PRO A 121 11.24 29.73 3.13
C PRO A 121 12.72 29.51 3.49
N GLY A 122 13.23 28.29 3.24
CA GLY A 122 14.60 27.91 3.59
C GLY A 122 14.85 27.58 5.06
N ALA A 123 13.80 27.34 5.87
CA ALA A 123 13.94 26.78 7.21
C ALA A 123 14.25 25.27 7.15
N VAL A 124 15.31 24.86 7.83
CA VAL A 124 15.76 23.46 7.90
C VAL A 124 15.99 23.08 9.36
N LEU A 125 15.34 22.04 9.86
CA LEU A 125 15.72 21.36 11.09
C LEU A 125 16.72 20.24 10.74
N ASP A 126 17.93 20.32 11.26
CA ASP A 126 19.04 19.45 10.82
C ASP A 126 19.71 18.78 12.03
N GLY A 127 19.61 17.45 12.10
CA GLY A 127 20.11 16.61 13.19
C GLY A 127 21.63 16.41 13.25
N ALA A 128 22.38 17.05 12.34
CA ALA A 128 23.85 17.10 12.32
C ALA A 128 24.59 15.76 12.16
N ARG A 129 23.87 14.67 11.87
CA ARG A 129 24.30 13.27 12.05
C ARG A 129 24.62 12.90 13.52
N THR A 130 23.95 13.57 14.45
CA THR A 130 24.07 13.38 15.90
C THR A 130 22.76 12.92 16.53
N ASN A 131 21.67 13.66 16.30
CA ASN A 131 20.36 13.35 16.89
C ASN A 131 19.68 12.21 16.13
N HIS A 132 19.08 11.25 16.85
CA HIS A 132 18.29 10.19 16.23
C HIS A 132 16.95 10.68 15.68
N TYR A 133 16.23 11.52 16.44
CA TYR A 133 14.86 11.94 16.10
C TYR A 133 14.72 13.46 16.06
N ALA A 134 13.89 13.95 15.15
CA ALA A 134 13.53 15.35 15.05
C ALA A 134 12.34 15.69 15.94
N PHE A 135 11.31 14.84 15.92
CA PHE A 135 10.07 15.01 16.67
C PHE A 135 9.58 13.66 17.20
N GLY A 136 9.55 13.51 18.54
CA GLY A 136 9.01 12.35 19.24
C GLY A 136 7.98 12.75 20.29
N GLY A 137 7.65 11.84 21.19
CA GLY A 137 6.58 11.99 22.19
C GLY A 137 5.18 11.68 21.67
N THR A 138 4.27 11.32 22.58
CA THR A 138 2.93 10.80 22.28
C THR A 138 1.84 11.87 22.07
N ALA A 139 2.24 13.13 21.87
CA ALA A 139 1.32 14.25 21.69
C ALA A 139 0.48 14.11 20.42
N ARG A 140 -0.82 14.38 20.50
CA ARG A 140 -1.77 14.20 19.40
C ARG A 140 -1.97 15.47 18.59
N ASP A 141 -2.43 15.28 17.36
CA ASP A 141 -2.92 16.33 16.45
C ASP A 141 -1.87 17.43 16.13
N VAL A 142 -0.58 17.06 16.17
CA VAL A 142 0.57 17.93 15.87
C VAL A 142 0.66 18.20 14.37
N THR A 143 1.05 19.42 13.99
CA THR A 143 1.18 19.83 12.59
C THR A 143 2.63 20.18 12.24
N ILE A 144 3.16 19.69 11.13
CA ILE A 144 4.46 20.09 10.57
C ILE A 144 4.25 20.52 9.13
N ARG A 145 4.60 21.78 8.79
CA ARG A 145 4.42 22.32 7.44
C ARG A 145 5.58 23.18 6.97
N TYR A 146 5.86 23.11 5.67
CA TYR A 146 6.89 23.92 4.97
C TYR A 146 8.32 23.78 5.53
N LEU A 147 8.57 22.72 6.31
CA LEU A 147 9.82 22.49 7.01
C LEU A 147 10.61 21.36 6.34
N THR A 148 11.90 21.60 6.10
CA THR A 148 12.84 20.53 5.77
C THR A 148 13.36 19.90 7.06
N VAL A 149 13.28 18.57 7.18
CA VAL A 149 13.87 17.77 8.27
C VAL A 149 14.91 16.83 7.67
N GLN A 150 16.16 16.94 8.10
CA GLN A 150 17.27 16.19 7.50
C GLN A 150 18.43 15.86 8.44
N GLY A 151 19.28 14.92 8.03
CA GLY A 151 20.55 14.65 8.71
C GLY A 151 20.40 13.99 10.09
N PHE A 152 19.26 13.38 10.39
CA PHE A 152 19.05 12.58 11.59
C PHE A 152 19.58 11.15 11.42
N THR A 153 19.78 10.45 12.54
CA THR A 153 20.43 9.12 12.61
C THR A 153 19.54 8.05 13.27
N ALA A 154 18.22 8.09 13.03
CA ALA A 154 17.31 7.09 13.56
C ALA A 154 17.79 5.64 13.28
N PRO A 155 17.72 4.74 14.28
CA PRO A 155 17.99 3.31 14.12
C PRO A 155 17.12 2.61 13.05
N GLN A 156 17.44 1.35 12.79
CA GLN A 156 16.59 0.46 11.99
C GLN A 156 15.22 0.29 12.66
N ASP A 157 14.17 0.23 11.84
CA ASP A 157 12.74 0.11 12.21
C ASP A 157 12.13 1.31 12.94
N GLU A 158 12.92 2.36 13.18
CA GLU A 158 12.50 3.59 13.85
C GLU A 158 12.42 4.78 12.88
N GLY A 159 11.64 5.81 13.24
CA GLY A 159 11.41 6.98 12.40
C GLY A 159 11.83 8.30 13.02
N VAL A 160 12.29 9.23 12.19
CA VAL A 160 12.81 10.56 12.60
C VAL A 160 11.71 11.53 13.03
N VAL A 161 10.55 11.48 12.36
CA VAL A 161 9.40 12.33 12.66
C VAL A 161 8.23 11.47 13.12
N ASN A 162 7.56 11.93 14.18
CA ASN A 162 6.51 11.19 14.88
C ASN A 162 7.00 9.83 15.43
N HIS A 163 8.21 9.79 16.00
CA HIS A 163 8.85 8.54 16.47
C HIS A 163 7.88 7.62 17.24
N ASP A 164 7.15 8.16 18.21
CA ASP A 164 6.18 7.44 19.06
C ASP A 164 4.81 7.16 18.41
N MET A 165 4.70 7.26 17.09
CA MET A 165 3.53 6.87 16.29
C MET A 165 2.22 7.54 16.76
N ALA A 166 2.31 8.81 17.15
CA ALA A 166 1.22 9.54 17.80
C ALA A 166 0.11 9.94 16.80
N ASP A 167 -1.13 9.95 17.30
CA ASP A 167 -2.31 10.07 16.45
C ASP A 167 -2.56 11.50 15.92
N GLY A 168 -3.19 11.57 14.74
CA GLY A 168 -3.79 12.80 14.20
C GLY A 168 -2.81 13.79 13.58
N TRP A 169 -1.53 13.42 13.46
CA TRP A 169 -0.50 14.32 12.94
C TRP A 169 -0.78 14.74 11.49
N VAL A 170 -0.48 15.99 11.16
CA VAL A 170 -0.58 16.54 9.81
C VAL A 170 0.82 16.94 9.34
N ILE A 171 1.36 16.17 8.41
CA ILE A 171 2.61 16.46 7.70
C ILE A 171 2.24 16.98 6.32
N GLU A 172 2.41 18.28 6.05
CA GLU A 172 1.96 18.88 4.79
C GLU A 172 2.93 19.91 4.23
N HIS A 173 3.32 19.79 2.95
CA HIS A 173 4.39 20.58 2.34
C HIS A 173 5.74 20.46 3.08
N ALA A 174 6.00 19.33 3.75
CA ALA A 174 7.27 19.06 4.40
C ALA A 174 8.28 18.42 3.43
N THR A 175 9.57 18.52 3.73
CA THR A 175 10.64 17.79 3.03
C THR A 175 11.42 16.96 4.05
N ILE A 176 11.18 15.66 4.08
CA ILE A 176 11.79 14.73 5.03
C ILE A 176 12.84 13.90 4.27
N GLN A 177 14.12 14.23 4.45
CA GLN A 177 15.16 13.75 3.55
C GLN A 177 16.51 13.44 4.18
N HIS A 178 17.28 12.54 3.56
CA HIS A 178 18.69 12.28 3.90
C HIS A 178 18.94 11.93 5.37
N ASN A 179 17.99 11.22 5.98
CA ASN A 179 18.11 10.67 7.32
C ASN A 179 18.46 9.18 7.27
N SER A 180 18.92 8.61 8.37
CA SER A 180 18.87 7.14 8.57
C SER A 180 17.51 6.70 9.10
N GLY A 181 17.24 5.40 9.10
CA GLY A 181 15.94 4.84 9.49
C GLY A 181 14.80 5.24 8.55
N ALA A 182 13.56 5.23 9.06
CA ALA A 182 12.41 5.77 8.36
C ALA A 182 12.37 7.31 8.42
N GLY A 183 11.94 7.97 7.33
CA GLY A 183 11.73 9.42 7.34
C GLY A 183 10.71 9.84 8.40
N LEU A 184 9.60 9.10 8.53
CA LEU A 184 8.59 9.33 9.55
C LEU A 184 7.79 8.06 9.90
N MET A 185 7.22 8.00 11.11
CA MET A 185 6.24 6.96 11.49
C MET A 185 4.80 7.46 11.30
N ALA A 186 3.83 6.54 11.23
CA ALA A 186 2.41 6.89 11.19
C ALA A 186 1.65 6.55 12.49
N GLY A 187 0.85 7.50 12.98
CA GLY A 187 -0.21 7.24 13.94
C GLY A 187 -1.61 7.12 13.30
N ALA A 188 -2.62 6.80 14.09
CA ALA A 188 -4.00 6.75 13.57
C ALA A 188 -4.49 8.15 13.18
N ARG A 189 -5.27 8.24 12.10
CA ARG A 189 -5.78 9.50 11.51
C ARG A 189 -4.71 10.47 10.99
N GLN A 190 -3.45 10.03 10.89
CA GLN A 190 -2.37 10.82 10.33
C GLN A 190 -2.62 11.18 8.85
N ARG A 191 -2.17 12.36 8.45
CA ARG A 191 -2.26 12.86 7.08
C ARG A 191 -0.88 13.29 6.62
N VAL A 192 -0.38 12.67 5.56
CA VAL A 192 0.87 13.05 4.88
C VAL A 192 0.50 13.55 3.50
N ARG A 193 0.70 14.84 3.24
CA ARG A 193 0.14 15.52 2.07
C ARG A 193 1.15 16.41 1.37
N ALA A 194 1.16 16.39 0.03
CA ALA A 194 1.92 17.33 -0.78
C ALA A 194 3.37 17.54 -0.29
N SER A 195 4.00 16.47 0.18
CA SER A 195 5.30 16.45 0.87
C SER A 195 6.32 15.60 0.11
N CYS A 196 7.60 15.85 0.36
CA CYS A 196 8.73 15.12 -0.22
C CYS A 196 9.34 14.17 0.82
N LEU A 197 9.36 12.87 0.55
CA LEU A 197 9.99 11.82 1.38
C LEU A 197 11.15 11.19 0.59
N ARG A 198 12.34 11.79 0.68
CA ARG A 198 13.46 11.51 -0.25
C ARG A 198 14.72 10.99 0.43
N GLY A 199 15.23 9.86 -0.04
CA GLY A 199 16.59 9.41 0.29
C GLY A 199 16.80 9.17 1.78
N ASN A 200 15.80 8.57 2.44
CA ASN A 200 15.92 8.14 3.84
C ASN A 200 16.47 6.70 3.90
N GLY A 201 17.07 6.37 5.05
CA GLY A 201 17.87 5.17 5.27
C GLY A 201 17.16 3.85 5.00
N GLN A 202 15.87 3.78 5.33
CA GLN A 202 15.09 2.54 5.29
C GLN A 202 13.78 2.70 4.51
N TYR A 203 12.94 3.65 4.93
CA TYR A 203 11.65 3.97 4.30
C TYR A 203 11.46 5.48 4.17
N GLY A 204 10.61 5.92 3.23
CA GLY A 204 10.02 7.25 3.28
C GLY A 204 9.07 7.38 4.49
N MET A 205 8.21 6.38 4.72
CA MET A 205 7.36 6.28 5.91
C MET A 205 7.22 4.81 6.37
N ASN A 206 7.17 4.59 7.69
CA ASN A 206 6.77 3.32 8.30
C ASN A 206 5.42 3.49 9.03
N ALA A 207 4.36 2.87 8.51
CA ALA A 207 3.04 2.85 9.12
C ALA A 207 2.84 1.60 9.98
N TYR A 208 3.58 1.55 11.08
CA TYR A 208 3.47 0.59 12.17
C TYR A 208 3.06 1.32 13.46
N LYS A 209 2.23 0.69 14.30
CA LYS A 209 1.91 1.18 15.65
C LYS A 209 1.60 0.03 16.58
N THR A 210 2.21 0.03 17.76
CA THR A 210 1.93 -0.95 18.83
C THR A 210 0.43 -1.08 19.10
N GLY A 211 -0.09 -2.30 19.01
CA GLY A 211 -1.50 -2.61 19.24
C GLY A 211 -2.41 -2.37 18.04
N ASP A 212 -1.87 -2.39 16.81
CA ASP A 212 -2.62 -2.54 15.55
C ASP A 212 -3.77 -1.54 15.41
N SER A 213 -3.49 -0.28 15.72
CA SER A 213 -4.52 0.75 15.95
C SER A 213 -4.51 1.89 14.94
N ILE A 214 -3.68 1.83 13.90
CA ILE A 214 -3.68 2.80 12.80
C ILE A 214 -4.96 2.63 11.99
N LYS A 215 -5.73 3.71 11.87
CA LYS A 215 -6.92 3.77 11.04
C LYS A 215 -7.16 5.16 10.46
N GLY A 216 -7.79 5.23 9.29
CA GLY A 216 -8.06 6.49 8.58
C GLY A 216 -6.79 7.23 8.19
N LEU A 217 -5.76 6.51 7.76
CA LEU A 217 -4.48 7.06 7.29
C LEU A 217 -4.70 7.71 5.90
N VAL A 218 -4.10 8.88 5.65
CA VAL A 218 -4.13 9.52 4.33
C VAL A 218 -2.71 9.83 3.87
N VAL A 219 -2.35 9.33 2.69
CA VAL A 219 -1.09 9.64 1.98
C VAL A 219 -1.46 10.19 0.61
N GLU A 220 -1.38 11.49 0.43
CA GLU A 220 -1.96 12.19 -0.73
C GLU A 220 -0.98 13.16 -1.41
N GLY A 221 -0.77 13.01 -2.72
CA GLY A 221 -0.02 13.98 -3.52
C GLY A 221 1.46 14.14 -3.15
N ASN A 222 2.09 13.13 -2.55
CA ASN A 222 3.49 13.18 -2.12
C ASN A 222 4.45 12.69 -3.22
N GLU A 223 5.72 13.10 -3.12
CA GLU A 223 6.84 12.49 -3.85
C GLU A 223 7.63 11.60 -2.87
N ILE A 224 7.79 10.31 -3.18
CA ILE A 224 8.39 9.31 -2.30
C ILE A 224 9.48 8.57 -3.09
N THR A 225 10.74 8.94 -2.87
CA THR A 225 11.81 8.58 -3.81
C THR A 225 13.18 8.33 -3.21
N GLY A 226 13.94 7.41 -3.83
CA GLY A 226 15.34 7.16 -3.48
C GLY A 226 15.57 6.58 -2.09
N ASN A 227 14.53 6.11 -1.40
CA ASN A 227 14.62 5.58 -0.04
C ASN A 227 15.31 4.18 -0.04
N ASN A 228 15.64 3.71 1.16
CA ASN A 228 16.61 2.63 1.42
C ASN A 228 18.06 3.02 1.06
N THR A 229 18.50 4.22 1.50
CA THR A 229 19.89 4.65 1.31
C THR A 229 20.89 3.92 2.21
N ASP A 230 20.44 3.36 3.33
CA ASP A 230 21.28 2.60 4.26
C ASP A 230 21.40 1.13 3.84
N ASP A 231 20.69 0.67 2.79
CA ASP A 231 20.90 -0.60 2.11
C ASP A 231 20.70 -1.82 3.04
N TRP A 232 19.54 -1.84 3.72
CA TRP A 232 19.24 -2.81 4.78
C TRP A 232 19.03 -4.22 4.27
N GLU A 233 18.39 -4.45 3.12
CA GLU A 233 18.21 -5.80 2.56
C GLU A 233 19.55 -6.49 2.27
N ARG A 234 20.60 -5.74 1.88
CA ARG A 234 21.94 -6.32 1.71
C ARG A 234 22.67 -6.53 3.04
N LYS A 235 22.43 -5.69 4.04
CA LYS A 235 22.99 -5.85 5.40
C LYS A 235 22.35 -7.03 6.15
N GLN A 236 21.06 -7.24 5.95
CA GLN A 236 20.25 -8.26 6.59
C GLN A 236 19.37 -8.94 5.52
N PRO A 237 19.91 -9.94 4.79
CA PRO A 237 19.19 -10.65 3.74
C PRO A 237 17.85 -11.21 4.23
N GLY A 238 16.77 -10.86 3.53
CA GLY A 238 15.42 -11.29 3.86
C GLY A 238 14.81 -10.57 5.07
N CYS A 239 15.30 -9.39 5.45
CA CYS A 239 14.62 -8.60 6.48
C CYS A 239 13.23 -8.14 6.02
N GLY A 240 13.04 -7.90 4.71
CA GLY A 240 11.76 -7.42 4.19
C GLY A 240 11.37 -6.09 4.83
N CYS A 241 12.36 -5.23 5.01
CA CYS A 241 12.35 -4.13 5.96
C CYS A 241 12.66 -2.78 5.29
N THR A 242 12.41 -2.64 3.99
CA THR A 242 12.76 -1.44 3.22
C THR A 242 11.72 -1.09 2.15
N GLY A 243 11.82 0.13 1.59
CA GLY A 243 11.03 0.53 0.43
C GLY A 243 10.63 2.01 0.43
N GLY A 244 9.59 2.35 -0.34
CA GLY A 244 8.95 3.67 -0.26
C GLY A 244 8.13 3.83 1.02
N ILE A 245 7.10 3.00 1.21
CA ILE A 245 6.28 2.94 2.43
C ILE A 245 5.97 1.49 2.79
N LYS A 246 6.12 1.12 4.07
CA LYS A 246 5.54 -0.11 4.64
C LYS A 246 4.34 0.20 5.55
N PHE A 247 3.30 -0.62 5.48
CA PHE A 247 2.09 -0.56 6.31
C PHE A 247 1.93 -1.88 7.05
N TRP A 248 1.61 -1.82 8.36
CA TRP A 248 1.43 -2.99 9.20
C TRP A 248 0.12 -2.89 9.98
N ALA A 249 -0.80 -3.83 9.77
CA ALA A 249 -2.10 -3.92 10.42
C ALA A 249 -2.91 -2.60 10.43
N VAL A 250 -2.91 -1.89 9.30
CA VAL A 250 -3.67 -0.64 9.11
C VAL A 250 -5.10 -0.93 8.67
N ASP A 251 -6.09 -0.31 9.31
CA ASP A 251 -7.52 -0.45 8.98
C ASP A 251 -8.10 0.87 8.43
N GLY A 252 -8.24 0.96 7.11
CA GLY A 252 -8.67 2.16 6.40
C GLY A 252 -7.50 3.09 6.05
N ALA A 253 -7.07 3.07 4.79
CA ALA A 253 -6.01 3.95 4.29
C ALA A 253 -6.30 4.44 2.86
N ASP A 254 -6.21 5.75 2.65
CA ASP A 254 -6.35 6.39 1.33
C ASP A 254 -4.97 6.84 0.82
N ILE A 255 -4.43 6.12 -0.16
CA ILE A 255 -3.13 6.35 -0.81
C ILE A 255 -3.40 6.87 -2.22
N ARG A 256 -3.38 8.20 -2.42
CA ARG A 256 -3.88 8.80 -3.66
C ARG A 256 -3.03 9.90 -4.30
N GLY A 257 -2.88 9.87 -5.62
CA GLY A 257 -2.16 10.89 -6.38
C GLY A 257 -0.66 11.04 -6.07
N ASN A 258 -0.02 10.05 -5.43
CA ASN A 258 1.39 10.11 -5.07
C ASN A 258 2.28 9.70 -6.26
N TRP A 259 3.52 10.20 -6.27
CA TRP A 259 4.59 9.73 -7.14
C TRP A 259 5.60 8.92 -6.31
N VAL A 260 5.66 7.60 -6.54
CA VAL A 260 6.48 6.64 -5.77
C VAL A 260 7.51 6.04 -6.71
N HIS A 261 8.77 6.49 -6.64
CA HIS A 261 9.74 6.15 -7.69
C HIS A 261 11.21 6.07 -7.24
N ASP A 262 12.02 5.30 -7.96
CA ASP A 262 13.46 5.12 -7.71
C ASP A 262 13.79 4.67 -6.26
N ASN A 263 12.85 4.04 -5.55
CA ASN A 263 13.13 3.47 -4.22
C ASN A 263 13.87 2.13 -4.38
N ARG A 264 14.87 1.88 -3.54
CA ARG A 264 15.69 0.66 -3.61
C ARG A 264 15.03 -0.50 -2.89
N GLY A 265 13.96 -1.01 -3.49
CA GLY A 265 13.13 -2.11 -3.01
C GLY A 265 11.69 -1.90 -3.48
N THR A 266 10.73 -2.40 -2.69
CA THR A 266 9.30 -2.24 -2.97
C THR A 266 8.84 -0.78 -2.85
N GLY A 267 7.97 -0.33 -3.78
CA GLY A 267 7.36 1.00 -3.72
C GLY A 267 6.42 1.15 -2.53
N LEU A 268 5.33 0.39 -2.50
CA LEU A 268 4.36 0.33 -1.41
C LEU A 268 4.17 -1.10 -0.93
N TRP A 269 4.31 -1.36 0.37
CA TRP A 269 4.18 -2.70 0.96
C TRP A 269 3.17 -2.69 2.12
N ALA A 270 1.99 -3.26 1.91
CA ALA A 270 1.07 -3.56 3.01
C ALA A 270 1.30 -5.00 3.46
N ASP A 271 1.85 -5.18 4.65
CA ASP A 271 2.20 -6.46 5.25
C ASP A 271 1.34 -6.72 6.49
N ASN A 272 0.72 -7.90 6.57
CA ASN A 272 0.00 -8.41 7.74
C ASN A 272 -1.24 -7.62 8.20
N ASN A 273 -2.42 -8.23 8.00
CA ASN A 273 -3.73 -7.80 8.50
C ASN A 273 -4.19 -6.39 8.11
N ASN A 274 -3.66 -5.82 7.02
CA ASN A 274 -4.17 -4.55 6.49
C ASN A 274 -5.57 -4.74 5.88
N ASN A 275 -6.42 -3.72 5.96
CA ASN A 275 -7.81 -3.76 5.49
C ASN A 275 -8.30 -2.38 5.04
N ASP A 276 -9.30 -2.34 4.16
CA ASP A 276 -9.96 -1.11 3.69
C ASP A 276 -9.01 -0.08 3.01
N PHE A 277 -8.11 -0.59 2.18
CA PHE A 277 -7.18 0.27 1.42
C PHE A 277 -7.79 0.80 0.12
N LEU A 278 -7.41 2.02 -0.25
CA LEU A 278 -7.63 2.62 -1.56
C LEU A 278 -6.31 3.16 -2.10
N PHE A 279 -5.84 2.58 -3.20
CA PHE A 279 -4.71 3.05 -3.99
C PHE A 279 -5.25 3.62 -5.30
N GLU A 280 -5.34 4.95 -5.42
CA GLU A 280 -5.91 5.59 -6.62
C GLU A 280 -5.06 6.71 -7.23
N ASP A 281 -5.07 6.80 -8.56
CA ASP A 281 -4.44 7.87 -9.35
C ASP A 281 -2.93 8.09 -9.05
N ASN A 282 -2.24 7.11 -8.46
CA ASN A 282 -0.81 7.20 -8.17
C ASN A 282 0.03 6.88 -9.41
N VAL A 283 1.26 7.40 -9.43
CA VAL A 283 2.31 6.99 -10.37
C VAL A 283 3.38 6.22 -9.61
N LEU A 284 3.54 4.93 -9.91
CA LEU A 284 4.54 4.05 -9.30
C LEU A 284 5.53 3.63 -10.39
N GLU A 285 6.78 4.10 -10.32
CA GLU A 285 7.74 3.81 -11.40
C GLU A 285 9.19 3.59 -10.96
N ALA A 286 9.93 2.76 -11.70
CA ALA A 286 11.36 2.56 -11.49
C ALA A 286 11.79 2.18 -10.05
N ASN A 287 10.90 1.60 -9.26
CA ASN A 287 11.29 0.98 -7.98
C ASN A 287 12.02 -0.34 -8.27
N ASP A 288 13.10 -0.63 -7.54
CA ASP A 288 13.97 -1.79 -7.81
C ASP A 288 13.22 -3.13 -7.70
N GLY A 289 12.24 -3.18 -6.78
CA GLY A 289 11.32 -4.30 -6.55
C GLY A 289 9.89 -4.01 -7.00
N ALA A 290 8.92 -4.72 -6.41
CA ALA A 290 7.50 -4.58 -6.75
C ALA A 290 6.98 -3.13 -6.56
N ALA A 291 6.04 -2.70 -7.39
CA ALA A 291 5.37 -1.42 -7.22
C ALA A 291 4.44 -1.44 -6.00
N LEU A 292 3.67 -2.53 -5.86
CA LEU A 292 2.75 -2.77 -4.76
C LEU A 292 2.85 -4.23 -4.30
N MET A 293 3.15 -4.45 -3.02
CA MET A 293 2.96 -5.72 -2.32
C MET A 293 1.79 -5.59 -1.36
N TYR A 294 0.82 -6.49 -1.45
CA TYR A 294 -0.34 -6.57 -0.57
C TYR A 294 -0.40 -7.99 0.01
N GLU A 295 0.07 -8.14 1.24
CA GLU A 295 0.48 -9.41 1.83
C GLU A 295 -0.29 -9.71 3.12
N THR A 296 -0.78 -10.95 3.28
CA THR A 296 -1.56 -11.44 4.44
C THR A 296 -2.65 -10.46 4.91
N SER A 297 -3.33 -9.82 3.96
CA SER A 297 -4.21 -8.67 4.16
C SER A 297 -5.57 -8.84 3.45
N TYR A 298 -6.47 -7.86 3.60
CA TYR A 298 -7.88 -7.94 3.20
C TYR A 298 -8.32 -6.72 2.38
N ASN A 299 -9.45 -6.87 1.68
CA ASN A 299 -10.32 -5.81 1.10
C ASN A 299 -9.60 -4.51 0.69
N ALA A 300 -9.33 -4.36 -0.61
CA ALA A 300 -8.63 -3.18 -1.14
C ALA A 300 -9.15 -2.79 -2.53
N VAL A 301 -8.98 -1.53 -2.90
CA VAL A 301 -9.25 -1.02 -4.25
C VAL A 301 -7.97 -0.41 -4.81
N VAL A 302 -7.48 -0.93 -5.94
CA VAL A 302 -6.30 -0.46 -6.67
C VAL A 302 -6.76 0.01 -8.04
N ARG A 303 -6.96 1.32 -8.21
CA ARG A 303 -7.59 1.86 -9.42
C ARG A 303 -6.88 3.03 -10.09
N ASN A 304 -6.98 3.12 -11.40
CA ASN A 304 -6.51 4.27 -12.21
C ASN A 304 -5.02 4.64 -12.02
N ASN A 305 -4.20 3.75 -11.44
CA ASN A 305 -2.78 4.03 -11.22
C ASN A 305 -1.99 3.85 -12.52
N THR A 306 -0.92 4.63 -12.69
CA THR A 306 0.09 4.41 -13.72
C THR A 306 1.29 3.71 -13.08
N ILE A 307 1.54 2.46 -13.48
CA ILE A 307 2.54 1.59 -12.87
C ILE A 307 3.54 1.19 -13.97
N ARG A 308 4.78 1.65 -13.93
CA ARG A 308 5.72 1.39 -15.04
C ARG A 308 7.18 1.16 -14.67
N ARG A 309 7.86 0.26 -15.39
CA ARG A 309 9.30 -0.03 -15.24
C ARG A 309 9.75 -0.44 -13.83
N ASN A 310 8.86 -0.97 -13.00
CA ASN A 310 9.21 -1.48 -11.67
C ASN A 310 9.72 -2.93 -11.74
N ASN A 311 10.36 -3.38 -10.66
CA ASN A 311 10.84 -4.74 -10.44
C ASN A 311 11.92 -5.21 -11.44
N TRP A 312 12.62 -4.26 -12.07
CA TRP A 312 13.67 -4.56 -13.07
C TRP A 312 14.97 -5.07 -12.45
N VAL A 313 15.21 -4.80 -11.16
CA VAL A 313 16.43 -5.18 -10.45
C VAL A 313 16.24 -6.53 -9.78
N GLU A 314 15.22 -6.66 -8.92
CA GLU A 314 14.92 -7.91 -8.22
C GLU A 314 14.52 -9.03 -9.19
N GLY A 315 13.56 -8.77 -10.10
CA GLY A 315 13.13 -9.75 -11.09
C GLY A 315 14.25 -10.25 -12.01
N ARG A 316 15.20 -9.37 -12.38
CA ARG A 316 16.38 -9.75 -13.18
C ARG A 316 17.41 -10.54 -12.37
N ALA A 317 17.59 -10.22 -11.09
CA ALA A 317 18.45 -10.99 -10.21
C ALA A 317 17.92 -12.42 -10.05
N ALA A 318 16.65 -12.58 -9.72
CA ALA A 318 15.98 -13.88 -9.62
C ALA A 318 16.08 -14.70 -10.91
N ALA A 319 15.75 -14.10 -12.06
CA ALA A 319 15.82 -14.77 -13.35
C ALA A 319 17.25 -15.18 -13.77
N LYS A 320 18.27 -14.44 -13.32
CA LYS A 320 19.68 -14.79 -13.53
C LYS A 320 20.10 -15.98 -12.66
N ASP A 321 19.59 -16.06 -11.44
CA ASP A 321 19.88 -17.14 -10.50
C ASP A 321 19.07 -18.42 -10.78
N GLY A 322 18.15 -18.35 -11.76
CA GLY A 322 17.35 -19.48 -12.25
C GLY A 322 16.05 -19.72 -11.49
N ASP A 323 15.63 -18.77 -10.65
CA ASP A 323 14.34 -18.80 -9.97
C ASP A 323 13.21 -18.57 -10.99
N ASP A 324 12.28 -19.52 -11.07
CA ASP A 324 11.15 -19.49 -12.00
C ASP A 324 9.86 -18.91 -11.39
N PHE A 325 9.92 -18.34 -10.18
CA PHE A 325 8.80 -17.65 -9.57
C PHE A 325 8.35 -16.43 -10.41
N PRO A 326 7.04 -16.15 -10.53
CA PRO A 326 6.53 -14.98 -11.24
C PRO A 326 6.66 -13.70 -10.38
N TYR A 327 7.88 -13.17 -10.29
CA TYR A 327 8.21 -11.92 -9.59
C TYR A 327 7.37 -10.74 -10.10
N ALA A 328 6.38 -10.34 -9.30
CA ALA A 328 5.29 -9.48 -9.74
C ALA A 328 5.61 -7.98 -9.62
N THR A 329 4.87 -7.16 -10.36
CA THR A 329 4.83 -5.70 -10.12
C THR A 329 3.74 -5.34 -9.12
N VAL A 330 2.59 -5.99 -9.23
CA VAL A 330 1.55 -5.98 -8.21
C VAL A 330 1.46 -7.40 -7.66
N TYR A 331 1.90 -7.57 -6.42
CA TYR A 331 1.98 -8.85 -5.75
C TYR A 331 0.91 -8.94 -4.67
N VAL A 332 -0.05 -9.85 -4.85
CA VAL A 332 -1.11 -10.11 -3.87
C VAL A 332 -0.83 -11.48 -3.26
N SER A 333 -0.36 -11.48 -2.01
CA SER A 333 0.26 -12.63 -1.36
C SER A 333 -0.55 -13.02 -0.13
N GLU A 334 -1.15 -14.21 -0.15
CA GLU A 334 -2.10 -14.66 0.87
C GLU A 334 -3.18 -13.59 1.21
N ALA A 335 -3.61 -12.75 0.25
CA ALA A 335 -4.43 -11.57 0.53
C ALA A 335 -5.65 -11.48 -0.37
N GLY A 336 -6.81 -11.14 0.19
CA GLY A 336 -8.07 -11.26 -0.56
C GLY A 336 -9.30 -10.65 0.11
N GLY A 337 -10.39 -10.62 -0.66
CA GLY A 337 -11.69 -10.19 -0.16
C GLY A 337 -12.20 -11.05 0.98
N GLU A 338 -12.72 -10.41 2.02
CA GLU A 338 -13.36 -11.09 3.14
C GLU A 338 -14.58 -10.28 3.60
N PRO A 339 -15.79 -10.60 3.11
CA PRO A 339 -17.03 -9.87 3.42
C PRO A 339 -17.40 -9.85 4.92
N ARG A 340 -16.76 -10.67 5.76
CA ARG A 340 -16.93 -10.68 7.22
C ARG A 340 -16.11 -9.60 7.94
N ILE A 341 -15.16 -8.98 7.26
CA ILE A 341 -14.33 -7.88 7.77
C ILE A 341 -14.86 -6.58 7.14
N PRO A 342 -15.34 -5.59 7.92
CA PRO A 342 -15.88 -4.36 7.38
C PRO A 342 -14.84 -3.56 6.57
N ALA A 343 -15.19 -3.16 5.35
CA ALA A 343 -14.40 -2.30 4.49
C ALA A 343 -15.31 -1.63 3.45
N ARG A 344 -14.77 -0.72 2.62
CA ARG A 344 -15.45 -0.08 1.48
C ARG A 344 -15.83 -1.04 0.37
N THR A 345 -15.25 -2.24 0.36
CA THR A 345 -15.45 -3.32 -0.61
C THR A 345 -15.31 -4.69 0.06
N ASP A 346 -15.79 -5.75 -0.58
CA ASP A 346 -15.78 -7.14 -0.09
C ASP A 346 -14.78 -8.06 -0.80
N ARG A 347 -13.89 -7.45 -1.60
CA ARG A 347 -12.98 -8.01 -2.60
C ARG A 347 -11.67 -7.22 -2.65
N ILE A 348 -10.68 -7.73 -3.37
CA ILE A 348 -9.55 -6.89 -3.84
C ILE A 348 -9.86 -6.52 -5.29
N GLU A 349 -10.19 -5.25 -5.54
CA GLU A 349 -10.47 -4.71 -6.88
C GLU A 349 -9.19 -4.15 -7.48
N ILE A 350 -8.83 -4.56 -8.70
CA ILE A 350 -7.69 -4.00 -9.44
C ILE A 350 -8.17 -3.61 -10.83
N TYR A 351 -8.46 -2.32 -11.07
CA TYR A 351 -9.06 -1.89 -12.35
C TYR A 351 -8.63 -0.53 -12.88
N GLY A 352 -8.74 -0.35 -14.20
CA GLY A 352 -8.43 0.92 -14.87
C GLY A 352 -6.96 1.34 -14.78
N ASN A 353 -6.07 0.49 -14.25
CA ASN A 353 -4.65 0.79 -14.13
C ASN A 353 -3.95 0.61 -15.48
N VAL A 354 -2.92 1.39 -15.72
CA VAL A 354 -1.97 1.19 -16.83
C VAL A 354 -0.70 0.57 -16.26
N LEU A 355 -0.35 -0.62 -16.72
CA LEU A 355 0.88 -1.32 -16.36
C LEU A 355 1.78 -1.39 -17.60
N GLU A 356 2.86 -0.61 -17.63
CA GLU A 356 3.72 -0.42 -18.80
C GLU A 356 5.19 -0.83 -18.51
N ASP A 357 5.72 -1.77 -19.28
CA ASP A 357 7.13 -2.17 -19.25
C ASP A 357 7.69 -2.54 -17.86
N ASN A 358 6.85 -3.02 -16.94
CA ASN A 358 7.33 -3.60 -15.68
C ASN A 358 7.81 -5.04 -15.89
N TRP A 359 8.64 -5.57 -14.97
CA TRP A 359 9.23 -6.92 -15.13
C TRP A 359 8.19 -8.03 -15.32
N SER A 360 7.06 -7.96 -14.63
CA SER A 360 5.88 -8.80 -14.89
C SER A 360 4.63 -8.07 -14.42
N GLY A 361 3.45 -8.64 -14.59
CA GLY A 361 2.20 -7.99 -14.27
C GLY A 361 1.78 -8.20 -12.83
N ILE A 362 0.72 -8.98 -12.67
CA ILE A 362 0.05 -9.27 -11.40
C ILE A 362 0.23 -10.75 -11.07
N THR A 363 0.69 -11.02 -9.85
CA THR A 363 0.78 -12.39 -9.30
C THR A 363 -0.11 -12.48 -8.09
N LEU A 364 -1.02 -13.45 -8.14
CA LEU A 364 -1.81 -13.93 -7.02
C LEU A 364 -1.14 -15.18 -6.44
N TRP A 365 -0.59 -15.06 -5.24
CA TRP A 365 0.13 -16.14 -4.58
C TRP A 365 -0.56 -16.53 -3.27
N GLU A 366 -0.52 -17.81 -2.90
CA GLU A 366 -0.91 -18.27 -1.57
C GLU A 366 -0.01 -19.42 -1.12
N ASN A 367 0.83 -19.20 -0.11
CA ASN A 367 1.69 -20.25 0.40
C ASN A 367 0.88 -21.29 1.19
N ALA A 368 0.91 -22.54 0.75
CA ALA A 368 0.14 -23.63 1.33
C ALA A 368 0.51 -23.96 2.79
N ASP A 369 1.74 -23.64 3.17
CA ASP A 369 2.31 -23.87 4.50
C ASP A 369 2.26 -22.62 5.39
N ARG A 370 1.99 -21.42 4.85
CA ARG A 370 1.80 -20.18 5.63
C ARG A 370 0.35 -20.02 6.05
N PHE A 371 0.08 -20.28 7.32
CA PHE A 371 -1.23 -20.06 7.91
C PHE A 371 -1.08 -19.76 9.40
N CYS A 372 -2.12 -19.24 10.03
CA CYS A 372 -2.08 -18.93 11.44
C CYS A 372 -1.69 -20.17 12.27
N ASN A 373 -0.68 -20.02 13.15
CA ASN A 373 -0.07 -21.09 13.95
C ASN A 373 0.76 -22.13 13.17
N SER A 374 1.10 -21.89 11.90
CA SER A 374 2.12 -22.67 11.18
C SER A 374 3.54 -22.13 11.43
N PRO A 375 4.60 -22.97 11.31
CA PRO A 375 5.99 -22.50 11.42
C PRO A 375 6.44 -21.57 10.29
N ALA A 376 5.76 -21.58 9.15
CA ALA A 376 6.06 -20.69 8.01
C ALA A 376 5.39 -19.30 8.16
N ASN A 377 4.61 -19.06 9.22
CA ASN A 377 4.07 -17.74 9.50
C ASN A 377 5.15 -16.82 10.12
N THR A 378 5.75 -15.99 9.27
CA THR A 378 6.73 -14.95 9.64
C THR A 378 6.16 -13.92 10.62
N SER A 379 4.87 -13.60 10.51
CA SER A 379 4.13 -12.69 11.40
C SER A 379 3.90 -13.34 12.79
N THR A 380 4.96 -13.46 13.57
CA THR A 380 4.96 -14.19 14.85
C THR A 380 3.92 -13.63 15.83
N GLY A 381 3.06 -14.52 16.35
CA GLY A 381 1.96 -14.15 17.25
C GLY A 381 0.68 -13.70 16.56
N TYR A 382 0.73 -13.34 15.26
CA TYR A 382 -0.45 -12.96 14.49
C TYR A 382 -1.27 -14.15 14.01
N CYS A 383 -2.54 -13.87 13.79
CA CYS A 383 -3.53 -14.74 13.18
C CYS A 383 -4.39 -13.89 12.26
N THR A 384 -5.25 -14.52 11.46
CA THR A 384 -6.26 -13.81 10.68
C THR A 384 -7.18 -12.98 11.60
N LEU A 385 -7.76 -11.90 11.06
CA LEU A 385 -8.76 -11.10 11.79
C LEU A 385 -10.03 -11.89 12.17
N LEU A 386 -10.21 -13.09 11.61
CA LEU A 386 -11.33 -14.00 11.87
C LEU A 386 -11.10 -14.89 13.10
N VAL A 387 -9.84 -15.17 13.47
CA VAL A 387 -9.50 -16.14 14.53
C VAL A 387 -8.76 -15.48 15.68
N LYS A 388 -9.47 -15.34 16.81
CA LYS A 388 -8.90 -14.83 18.07
C LYS A 388 -7.84 -15.78 18.64
N GLY A 389 -6.57 -15.52 18.32
CA GLY A 389 -5.39 -16.16 18.90
C GLY A 389 -4.95 -17.44 18.20
N THR A 390 -3.63 -17.55 17.98
CA THR A 390 -3.00 -18.59 17.16
C THR A 390 -3.33 -20.02 17.56
N LYS A 391 -3.34 -20.31 18.87
CA LYS A 391 -3.55 -21.66 19.42
C LYS A 391 -4.88 -22.33 19.02
N ARG A 392 -5.84 -21.58 18.46
CA ARG A 392 -7.09 -22.15 17.90
C ARG A 392 -6.86 -22.86 16.56
N CYS A 393 -5.84 -22.47 15.81
CA CYS A 393 -5.46 -23.05 14.54
C CYS A 393 -4.55 -24.27 14.74
N ALA A 394 -5.11 -25.30 15.38
CA ALA A 394 -4.42 -26.56 15.70
C ALA A 394 -5.35 -27.76 15.47
N GLN A 395 -4.78 -28.95 15.33
CA GLN A 395 -5.56 -30.19 15.27
C GLN A 395 -6.30 -30.47 16.60
N PRO A 396 -7.48 -31.11 16.57
CA PRO A 396 -8.25 -31.52 15.39
C PRO A 396 -9.03 -30.37 14.71
N GLY A 397 -9.16 -29.21 15.37
CA GLY A 397 -10.09 -28.15 14.97
C GLY A 397 -9.79 -27.52 13.60
N ILE A 398 -8.52 -27.32 13.26
CA ILE A 398 -8.12 -26.72 11.97
C ILE A 398 -8.49 -27.58 10.74
N ALA A 399 -8.73 -28.88 10.92
CA ALA A 399 -9.11 -29.75 9.81
C ALA A 399 -10.58 -29.58 9.37
N THR A 400 -11.39 -28.80 10.09
CA THR A 400 -12.83 -28.65 9.84
C THR A 400 -13.27 -27.19 9.80
N ALA A 401 -14.44 -26.94 9.21
CA ALA A 401 -15.04 -25.60 9.20
C ALA A 401 -15.42 -25.15 10.63
N PRO A 402 -15.29 -23.84 10.96
CA PRO A 402 -14.82 -22.77 10.09
C PRO A 402 -13.30 -22.63 10.00
N LEU A 403 -12.55 -23.24 10.93
CA LEU A 403 -11.10 -23.02 11.09
C LEU A 403 -10.26 -23.42 9.86
N TYR A 404 -10.68 -24.45 9.10
CA TYR A 404 -10.05 -24.82 7.83
C TYR A 404 -10.02 -23.68 6.79
N ALA A 405 -11.00 -22.77 6.84
CA ALA A 405 -11.01 -21.56 6.02
C ALA A 405 -10.39 -20.37 6.76
N ASP A 406 -10.78 -20.19 8.02
CA ASP A 406 -10.50 -18.97 8.78
C ASP A 406 -9.08 -18.89 9.34
N CYS A 407 -8.36 -20.02 9.46
CA CYS A 407 -6.96 -20.01 9.89
C CYS A 407 -5.97 -19.61 8.79
N ARG A 408 -6.42 -19.46 7.54
CA ARG A 408 -5.58 -19.01 6.42
C ARG A 408 -5.94 -17.60 6.04
N TRP A 409 -4.92 -16.74 5.88
CA TRP A 409 -5.06 -15.63 4.95
C TRP A 409 -5.11 -16.23 3.53
N LYS A 410 -6.02 -15.76 2.70
CA LYS A 410 -6.35 -16.38 1.41
C LYS A 410 -6.29 -15.36 0.32
N THR A 411 -5.65 -15.71 -0.78
CA THR A 411 -5.75 -14.98 -2.04
C THR A 411 -7.02 -15.41 -2.74
N GLN A 412 -8.09 -14.69 -2.41
CA GLN A 412 -9.47 -14.98 -2.79
C GLN A 412 -10.20 -13.69 -3.15
N ARG A 413 -11.25 -13.77 -3.95
CA ARG A 413 -12.08 -12.62 -4.33
C ARG A 413 -11.24 -11.45 -4.85
N VAL A 414 -10.23 -11.76 -5.67
CA VAL A 414 -9.43 -10.75 -6.36
C VAL A 414 -10.02 -10.56 -7.76
N ASP A 415 -10.39 -9.33 -8.09
CA ASP A 415 -11.20 -8.96 -9.24
C ASP A 415 -10.41 -7.98 -10.11
N ILE A 416 -9.87 -8.48 -11.22
CA ILE A 416 -8.83 -7.81 -12.02
C ILE A 416 -9.40 -7.49 -13.41
N HIS A 417 -9.85 -6.25 -13.62
CA HIS A 417 -10.58 -5.93 -14.84
C HIS A 417 -10.33 -4.54 -15.42
N GLY A 418 -10.52 -4.37 -16.74
CA GLY A 418 -10.37 -3.06 -17.38
C GLY A 418 -8.97 -2.45 -17.28
N ASN A 419 -7.94 -3.23 -16.94
CA ASN A 419 -6.56 -2.77 -16.90
C ASN A 419 -5.93 -2.82 -18.29
N ARG A 420 -4.92 -1.99 -18.51
CA ARG A 420 -4.10 -2.00 -19.72
C ARG A 420 -2.68 -2.46 -19.39
N PHE A 421 -2.32 -3.64 -19.85
CA PHE A 421 -0.99 -4.21 -19.73
C PHE A 421 -0.22 -4.03 -21.05
N VAL A 422 0.92 -3.36 -20.99
CA VAL A 422 1.82 -3.10 -22.13
C VAL A 422 3.21 -3.60 -21.76
N LEU A 423 3.83 -4.37 -22.63
CA LEU A 423 5.18 -4.91 -22.42
C LEU A 423 5.97 -4.95 -23.72
N ASP A 424 6.99 -4.10 -23.80
CA ASP A 424 8.05 -4.19 -24.79
C ASP A 424 9.31 -4.83 -24.17
N LYS A 425 9.54 -6.11 -24.45
CA LYS A 425 10.72 -6.84 -23.98
C LYS A 425 12.06 -6.23 -24.43
N SER A 426 12.08 -5.44 -25.51
CA SER A 426 13.29 -4.75 -25.96
C SER A 426 13.65 -3.58 -25.04
N VAL A 427 12.65 -2.86 -24.50
CA VAL A 427 12.82 -1.79 -23.51
C VAL A 427 13.35 -2.35 -22.19
N LEU A 428 12.84 -3.51 -21.75
CA LEU A 428 13.35 -4.20 -20.57
C LEU A 428 14.75 -4.81 -20.79
N GLY A 429 15.17 -5.04 -22.04
CA GLY A 429 16.35 -5.85 -22.35
C GLY A 429 16.26 -7.23 -21.69
N CYS A 430 15.14 -7.93 -21.87
CA CYS A 430 14.86 -9.20 -21.23
C CYS A 430 14.25 -10.23 -22.19
N THR A 431 14.68 -11.50 -22.06
CA THR A 431 14.27 -12.60 -22.94
C THR A 431 13.35 -13.61 -22.26
N VAL A 432 13.51 -13.86 -20.95
CA VAL A 432 12.81 -14.94 -20.20
C VAL A 432 12.25 -14.43 -18.86
N LEU A 433 11.16 -15.05 -18.40
CA LEU A 433 10.53 -14.84 -17.07
C LEU A 433 9.96 -13.43 -16.79
N CYS A 434 10.08 -12.50 -17.74
CA CYS A 434 9.69 -11.10 -17.63
C CYS A 434 8.42 -10.72 -18.41
N ASP A 435 7.39 -11.57 -18.35
CA ASP A 435 6.17 -11.42 -19.15
C ASP A 435 4.92 -12.05 -18.50
N ARG A 436 4.94 -12.23 -17.18
CA ARG A 436 4.01 -13.14 -16.51
C ARG A 436 2.86 -12.43 -15.80
N MET A 437 1.66 -12.99 -15.96
CA MET A 437 0.59 -12.93 -14.96
C MET A 437 0.55 -14.28 -14.23
N ALA A 438 0.10 -14.33 -12.97
CA ALA A 438 0.06 -15.62 -12.27
C ALA A 438 -1.05 -15.80 -11.21
N VAL A 439 -1.49 -17.04 -11.02
CA VAL A 439 -2.33 -17.50 -9.89
C VAL A 439 -1.86 -18.89 -9.41
N LEU A 440 -1.09 -18.94 -8.32
CA LEU A 440 -0.35 -20.15 -7.95
C LEU A 440 -0.07 -20.31 -6.45
N SER A 441 0.40 -21.51 -6.09
CA SER A 441 0.76 -21.90 -4.72
C SER A 441 1.92 -22.90 -4.78
N ASN A 442 2.67 -23.05 -3.68
CA ASN A 442 3.52 -24.22 -3.50
C ASN A 442 2.67 -25.47 -3.19
N GLU A 443 3.28 -26.65 -3.31
CA GLU A 443 2.72 -27.84 -2.68
C GLU A 443 2.79 -27.67 -1.14
N GLY A 444 1.71 -28.03 -0.44
CA GLY A 444 1.69 -28.01 1.02
C GLY A 444 2.53 -29.17 1.59
N THR A 445 3.55 -28.85 2.39
CA THR A 445 4.48 -29.81 2.97
C THR A 445 4.47 -29.81 4.50
N SER A 446 4.08 -28.70 5.13
CA SER A 446 4.45 -28.38 6.51
C SER A 446 3.35 -27.61 7.26
N PRO A 447 3.28 -27.69 8.60
CA PRO A 447 3.87 -28.72 9.45
C PRO A 447 3.23 -30.10 9.20
N ASP A 448 3.73 -31.15 9.86
CA ASP A 448 3.31 -32.51 9.56
C ASP A 448 1.80 -32.79 9.73
N TRP A 449 1.18 -32.05 10.65
CA TRP A 449 -0.23 -32.09 10.96
C TRP A 449 -1.10 -31.17 10.07
N SER A 450 -0.51 -30.43 9.13
CA SER A 450 -1.23 -29.48 8.26
C SER A 450 -2.35 -30.15 7.47
N PRO A 451 -3.60 -29.64 7.52
CA PRO A 451 -4.69 -30.15 6.71
C PRO A 451 -4.62 -29.69 5.24
N TYR A 452 -3.63 -28.86 4.89
CA TYR A 452 -3.45 -28.24 3.57
C TYR A 452 -2.39 -28.94 2.70
N LYS A 453 -1.80 -30.05 3.18
CA LYS A 453 -0.78 -30.83 2.47
C LYS A 453 -1.19 -31.25 1.04
N GLY A 454 -0.20 -31.31 0.15
CA GLY A 454 -0.38 -31.59 -1.28
C GLY A 454 -0.85 -30.37 -2.07
N ASP A 455 -1.49 -30.60 -3.21
CA ASP A 455 -1.94 -29.58 -4.16
C ASP A 455 -3.27 -28.88 -3.78
N ARG A 456 -3.76 -29.09 -2.55
CA ARG A 456 -5.08 -28.62 -2.08
C ARG A 456 -5.26 -27.11 -2.25
N VAL A 457 -4.20 -26.37 -1.94
CA VAL A 457 -4.17 -24.90 -2.00
C VAL A 457 -3.98 -24.42 -3.43
N ALA A 458 -3.05 -25.02 -4.19
CA ALA A 458 -2.86 -24.78 -5.62
C ALA A 458 -4.17 -24.96 -6.42
N GLN A 459 -4.94 -26.01 -6.16
CA GLN A 459 -6.28 -26.17 -6.74
C GLN A 459 -7.28 -25.09 -6.25
N ALA A 460 -7.22 -24.70 -4.98
CA ALA A 460 -8.18 -23.76 -4.40
C ALA A 460 -7.98 -22.34 -4.94
N ILE A 461 -6.75 -21.79 -4.89
CA ILE A 461 -6.43 -20.45 -5.41
C ILE A 461 -6.75 -20.34 -6.91
N THR A 462 -6.46 -21.39 -7.68
CA THR A 462 -6.64 -21.40 -9.14
C THR A 462 -8.10 -21.51 -9.58
N LEU A 463 -8.93 -22.31 -8.88
CA LEU A 463 -10.25 -22.73 -9.39
C LEU A 463 -11.44 -22.46 -8.45
N ARG A 464 -11.22 -22.20 -7.15
CA ARG A 464 -12.28 -22.21 -6.13
C ARG A 464 -12.33 -20.97 -5.24
N GLN A 465 -11.33 -20.09 -5.31
CA GLN A 465 -11.20 -18.91 -4.46
C GLN A 465 -11.73 -17.61 -5.11
N ASP A 466 -12.48 -17.71 -6.20
CA ASP A 466 -13.18 -16.57 -6.82
C ASP A 466 -12.22 -15.45 -7.29
N ASN A 467 -11.01 -15.84 -7.72
CA ASN A 467 -10.03 -14.95 -8.35
C ASN A 467 -10.34 -14.85 -9.84
N ARG A 468 -10.49 -13.64 -10.36
CA ARG A 468 -10.95 -13.37 -11.73
C ARG A 468 -10.14 -12.30 -12.42
N TRP A 469 -9.77 -12.59 -13.66
CA TRP A 469 -9.41 -11.61 -14.67
C TRP A 469 -10.53 -11.51 -15.70
N HIS A 470 -10.90 -10.30 -16.15
CA HIS A 470 -11.81 -10.10 -17.28
C HIS A 470 -11.68 -8.68 -17.89
N ASP A 471 -12.15 -8.48 -19.11
CA ASP A 471 -12.20 -7.16 -19.79
C ASP A 471 -10.87 -6.36 -19.81
N ASN A 472 -9.73 -7.04 -19.74
CA ASN A 472 -8.39 -6.43 -19.75
C ASN A 472 -7.86 -6.24 -21.18
N VAL A 473 -6.86 -5.37 -21.35
CA VAL A 473 -6.18 -5.15 -22.63
C VAL A 473 -4.71 -5.50 -22.50
N TYR A 474 -4.28 -6.55 -23.19
CA TYR A 474 -2.88 -7.00 -23.24
C TYR A 474 -2.25 -6.61 -24.58
N VAL A 475 -1.13 -5.89 -24.51
CA VAL A 475 -0.23 -5.59 -25.62
C VAL A 475 1.15 -6.11 -25.27
N GLY A 476 1.72 -6.94 -26.14
CA GLY A 476 3.01 -7.60 -25.91
C GLY A 476 2.90 -9.10 -25.61
N PRO A 477 4.03 -9.79 -25.39
CA PRO A 477 4.13 -11.25 -25.38
C PRO A 477 3.77 -11.88 -24.01
N TRP A 478 2.62 -11.50 -23.44
CA TRP A 478 2.20 -11.93 -22.11
C TRP A 478 1.96 -13.44 -21.99
N THR A 479 2.48 -14.05 -20.93
CA THR A 479 2.27 -15.45 -20.54
C THR A 479 1.58 -15.56 -19.17
N PHE A 480 0.98 -16.71 -18.90
CA PHE A 480 0.18 -16.93 -17.69
C PHE A 480 0.70 -18.14 -16.91
N VAL A 481 0.93 -18.02 -15.61
CA VAL A 481 1.35 -19.12 -14.74
C VAL A 481 0.20 -19.50 -13.81
N ALA A 482 -0.17 -20.77 -13.74
CA ALA A 482 -1.32 -21.19 -12.96
C ALA A 482 -1.06 -22.48 -12.18
N HIS A 483 -1.64 -22.60 -10.98
CA HIS A 483 -1.49 -23.74 -10.06
C HIS A 483 -0.09 -23.86 -9.44
N ASP A 484 0.96 -23.99 -10.25
CA ASP A 484 2.37 -24.13 -9.84
C ASP A 484 3.30 -23.29 -10.73
N ALA A 485 4.53 -22.99 -10.28
CA ALA A 485 5.46 -22.09 -10.97
C ALA A 485 5.92 -22.61 -12.35
N GLY A 486 6.03 -23.94 -12.51
CA GLY A 486 6.45 -24.57 -13.77
C GLY A 486 5.37 -24.56 -14.86
N ARG A 487 4.10 -24.32 -14.51
CA ARG A 487 2.96 -24.42 -15.42
C ARG A 487 2.64 -23.10 -16.11
N THR A 488 3.41 -22.80 -17.15
CA THR A 488 3.16 -21.69 -18.07
C THR A 488 2.09 -22.04 -19.12
N LEU A 489 1.22 -21.08 -19.43
CA LEU A 489 0.05 -21.15 -20.31
C LEU A 489 0.08 -20.00 -21.33
N GLY A 490 -0.40 -20.27 -22.55
CA GLY A 490 -0.79 -19.22 -23.50
C GLY A 490 -2.20 -18.67 -23.22
N SER A 491 -2.51 -17.48 -23.74
CA SER A 491 -3.81 -16.80 -23.53
C SER A 491 -5.03 -17.69 -23.85
N GLY A 492 -5.00 -18.48 -24.92
CA GLY A 492 -6.08 -19.40 -25.28
C GLY A 492 -6.29 -20.56 -24.28
N GLN A 493 -5.24 -20.99 -23.56
CA GLN A 493 -5.37 -21.97 -22.48
C GLN A 493 -5.92 -21.32 -21.22
N TRP A 494 -5.47 -20.09 -20.91
CA TRP A 494 -5.92 -19.29 -19.78
C TRP A 494 -7.41 -18.91 -19.88
N GLN A 495 -7.88 -18.57 -21.08
CA GLN A 495 -9.31 -18.36 -21.37
C GLN A 495 -10.12 -19.67 -21.43
N GLY A 496 -9.47 -20.80 -21.67
CA GLY A 496 -10.11 -22.12 -21.79
C GLY A 496 -10.39 -22.81 -20.45
N THR A 497 -11.17 -23.89 -20.52
CA THR A 497 -11.35 -24.84 -19.40
C THR A 497 -10.00 -25.48 -19.02
N PRO A 498 -9.66 -25.61 -17.72
CA PRO A 498 -10.49 -25.35 -16.54
C PRO A 498 -10.41 -23.93 -15.97
N TYR A 499 -9.54 -23.07 -16.48
CA TYR A 499 -9.21 -21.78 -15.88
C TYR A 499 -10.33 -20.74 -16.08
N GLY A 500 -10.79 -20.56 -17.32
CA GLY A 500 -11.89 -19.64 -17.65
C GLY A 500 -11.64 -18.20 -17.19
N GLN A 501 -10.44 -17.70 -17.43
CA GLN A 501 -9.97 -16.37 -17.04
C GLN A 501 -9.92 -15.43 -18.24
N ASP A 502 -9.81 -14.12 -18.02
CA ASP A 502 -9.72 -13.10 -19.08
C ASP A 502 -10.83 -13.17 -20.13
N ALA A 503 -12.06 -13.46 -19.68
CA ALA A 503 -13.26 -13.31 -20.51
C ALA A 503 -13.42 -11.82 -20.90
N GLY A 504 -13.77 -11.53 -22.15
CA GLY A 504 -13.88 -10.15 -22.65
C GLY A 504 -12.54 -9.45 -22.93
N SER A 505 -11.42 -9.97 -22.41
CA SER A 505 -10.10 -9.39 -22.59
C SER A 505 -9.59 -9.50 -24.03
N THR A 506 -8.74 -8.54 -24.43
CA THR A 506 -8.12 -8.50 -25.77
C THR A 506 -6.61 -8.72 -25.69
N PHE A 507 -6.08 -9.50 -26.63
CA PHE A 507 -4.66 -9.82 -26.75
C PHE A 507 -4.13 -9.34 -28.10
N ARG A 508 -3.04 -8.58 -28.09
CA ARG A 508 -2.38 -8.07 -29.30
C ARG A 508 -0.86 -8.24 -29.19
N THR A 509 -0.25 -8.76 -30.25
CA THR A 509 1.17 -8.55 -30.50
C THR A 509 1.44 -7.05 -30.67
N GLN A 510 2.59 -6.58 -30.22
CA GLN A 510 3.05 -5.24 -30.55
C GLN A 510 3.53 -5.23 -32.01
N ASP A 511 3.04 -4.31 -32.82
CA ASP A 511 3.46 -4.20 -34.22
C ASP A 511 4.89 -3.66 -34.29
N GLY A 512 5.84 -4.48 -34.76
CA GLY A 512 7.21 -4.05 -35.09
C GLY A 512 8.32 -4.40 -34.09
N GLY A 513 8.35 -5.63 -33.57
CA GLY A 513 9.52 -6.23 -32.89
C GLY A 513 10.35 -7.09 -33.83
#